data_AF-A0A7S1QSI3-F1
#
_entry.id   AF-A0A7S1QSI3-F1
#
_cell.length_a   1.000
_cell.length_b   1.000
_cell.length_c   1.000
_cell.angle_alpha   90.00
_cell.angle_beta   90.00
_cell.angle_gamma   90.00
#
_symmetry.space_group_name_H-M   'P 1'
#
loop_
_entity.id
_entity.type
_entity.pdbx_description
1 polymer ?
#
loop_
_entity_poly.entity_id
_entity_poly.type
_entity_poly.pdbx_seq_one_letter_code
_entity_poly.pdbx_strand_id
1 'polypeptide(L)'
;MALFAGVKAAMHAPQAAMAPPPPPPAWHTRMSQHTEPAEMSHCCYAFCCPQCTSAAAKSKADKTHPCYNFLCWTPIGAYSYVRLGYHIPGVCGDDICYGMWCMPCSIRQMYTETLIRGPNNQPPTQGANVNEWKHSLFDCTPCELCNAALCPCCLVNDIRKQLQPEAGESCWFDAMCILPTAMYGQVRHSYGIVTDFPVCEDVLVPLFCFPCALNQAKKMTMWVKSNGLPTGAQPLAGAAMGGGGPQYPQYRR
;
A
#
# COMPACT_ATOMS: atom_id res chain seq x y z
N MET A 1 -68.76 -29.17 35.41
CA MET A 1 -67.69 -29.85 34.67
C MET A 1 -67.34 -29.00 33.46
N ALA A 2 -66.32 -28.14 33.57
CA ALA A 2 -65.88 -27.27 32.48
C ALA A 2 -64.43 -27.62 32.13
N LEU A 3 -64.24 -28.17 30.93
CA LEU A 3 -62.95 -28.47 30.32
C LEU A 3 -62.30 -27.16 29.85
N PHE A 4 -61.26 -26.70 30.52
CA PHE A 4 -60.37 -25.66 29.99
C PHE A 4 -59.16 -26.33 29.33
N ALA A 5 -59.17 -26.34 28.00
CA ALA A 5 -58.07 -26.77 27.16
C ALA A 5 -56.93 -25.73 27.24
N GLY A 6 -55.74 -26.18 27.65
CA GLY A 6 -54.54 -25.36 27.73
C GLY A 6 -53.97 -25.06 26.34
N VAL A 7 -54.05 -23.79 25.92
CA VAL A 7 -53.35 -23.28 24.74
C VAL A 7 -51.91 -22.97 25.15
N LYS A 8 -50.98 -23.81 24.68
CA LYS A 8 -49.53 -23.62 24.86
C LYS A 8 -49.07 -22.51 23.90
N ALA A 9 -48.80 -21.32 24.44
CA ALA A 9 -48.22 -20.22 23.67
C ALA A 9 -46.81 -20.61 23.20
N ALA A 10 -46.64 -20.82 21.90
CA ALA A 10 -45.33 -21.00 21.28
C ALA A 10 -44.60 -19.65 21.32
N MET A 11 -43.68 -19.50 22.27
CA MET A 11 -42.73 -18.39 22.28
C MET A 11 -41.79 -18.56 21.09
N HIS A 12 -42.01 -17.77 20.04
CA HIS A 12 -41.06 -17.63 18.94
C HIS A 12 -39.76 -17.05 19.50
N ALA A 13 -38.69 -17.84 19.45
CA ALA A 13 -37.35 -17.37 19.75
C ALA A 13 -37.02 -16.17 18.82
N PRO A 14 -36.46 -15.07 19.35
CA PRO A 14 -36.06 -13.95 18.53
C PRO A 14 -35.04 -14.45 17.51
N GLN A 15 -35.40 -14.38 16.23
CA GLN A 15 -34.45 -14.58 15.15
C GLN A 15 -33.37 -13.52 15.32
N ALA A 16 -32.16 -13.96 15.63
CA ALA A 16 -31.00 -13.09 15.61
C ALA A 16 -30.95 -12.44 14.23
N ALA A 17 -31.15 -11.12 14.18
CA ALA A 17 -31.05 -10.37 12.94
C ALA A 17 -29.66 -10.66 12.36
N MET A 18 -29.61 -11.41 11.25
CA MET A 18 -28.38 -11.60 10.51
C MET A 18 -27.86 -10.21 10.18
N ALA A 19 -26.64 -9.91 10.64
CA ALA A 19 -25.97 -8.69 10.23
C ALA A 19 -25.97 -8.65 8.69
N PRO A 20 -26.28 -7.49 8.08
CA PRO A 20 -26.23 -7.37 6.63
C PRO A 20 -24.85 -7.80 6.13
N PRO A 21 -24.77 -8.47 4.96
CA PRO A 21 -23.49 -8.86 4.39
C PRO A 21 -22.60 -7.62 4.25
N PRO A 22 -21.28 -7.74 4.46
CA PRO A 22 -20.37 -6.62 4.32
C PRO A 22 -20.54 -6.03 2.90
N PRO A 23 -20.50 -4.70 2.75
CA PRO A 23 -20.62 -4.07 1.45
C PRO A 23 -19.54 -4.61 0.51
N PRO A 24 -19.84 -4.76 -0.79
CA PRO A 24 -18.84 -5.19 -1.75
C PRO A 24 -17.66 -4.20 -1.73
N PRO A 25 -16.41 -4.67 -1.83
CA PRO A 25 -15.25 -3.78 -1.82
C PRO A 25 -15.36 -2.72 -2.92
N ALA A 26 -14.89 -1.49 -2.64
CA ALA A 26 -15.05 -0.35 -3.55
C ALA A 26 -14.32 -0.55 -4.89
N TRP A 27 -13.39 -1.52 -4.94
CA TRP A 27 -12.68 -1.92 -6.14
C TRP A 27 -13.46 -2.86 -7.07
N HIS A 28 -14.52 -3.52 -6.59
CA HIS A 28 -15.40 -4.31 -7.45
C HIS A 28 -16.40 -3.45 -8.20
N THR A 29 -16.66 -2.23 -7.73
CA THR A 29 -17.39 -1.25 -8.54
C THR A 29 -16.45 -0.72 -9.60
N ARG A 30 -16.84 -0.84 -10.88
CA ARG A 30 -16.09 -0.20 -11.98
C ARG A 30 -15.97 1.29 -11.66
N MET A 31 -14.89 1.93 -12.07
CA MET A 31 -14.67 3.37 -11.83
C MET A 31 -15.87 4.26 -12.24
N SER A 32 -16.68 3.83 -13.21
CA SER A 32 -17.89 4.50 -13.67
C SER A 32 -19.20 4.09 -12.96
N GLN A 33 -19.16 3.19 -11.99
CA GLN A 33 -20.36 2.74 -11.27
C GLN A 33 -20.69 3.69 -10.12
N HIS A 34 -21.90 4.26 -10.17
CA HIS A 34 -22.43 5.19 -9.18
C HIS A 34 -22.80 4.55 -7.83
N THR A 35 -22.64 3.25 -7.69
CA THR A 35 -23.03 2.49 -6.49
C THR A 35 -21.92 2.34 -5.47
N GLU A 36 -20.75 2.95 -5.69
CA GLU A 36 -19.65 2.87 -4.75
C GLU A 36 -19.97 3.63 -3.45
N PRO A 37 -19.74 3.05 -2.27
CA PRO A 37 -20.00 3.70 -0.98
C PRO A 37 -18.91 4.75 -0.67
N ALA A 38 -18.85 5.81 -1.45
CA ALA A 38 -17.94 6.92 -1.22
C ALA A 38 -18.69 8.17 -0.78
N GLU A 39 -18.23 8.77 0.31
CA GLU A 39 -18.71 10.06 0.75
C GLU A 39 -18.34 11.15 -0.28
N MET A 40 -19.21 12.15 -0.45
CA MET A 40 -18.94 13.32 -1.30
C MET A 40 -17.63 14.03 -0.91
N SER A 41 -17.28 14.00 0.38
CA SER A 41 -16.03 14.53 0.93
C SER A 41 -14.80 13.92 0.27
N HIS A 42 -14.82 12.62 -0.06
CA HIS A 42 -13.71 11.93 -0.71
C HIS A 42 -13.54 12.40 -2.16
N CYS A 43 -14.66 12.59 -2.87
CA CYS A 43 -14.64 13.15 -4.22
C CYS A 43 -14.02 14.55 -4.19
N CYS A 44 -14.54 15.45 -3.35
CA CYS A 44 -14.03 16.81 -3.24
C CYS A 44 -12.52 16.81 -2.92
N TYR A 45 -12.06 15.96 -2.00
CA TYR A 45 -10.65 15.92 -1.65
C TYR A 45 -9.76 15.46 -2.82
N ALA A 46 -10.16 14.37 -3.50
CA ALA A 46 -9.42 13.84 -4.65
C ALA A 46 -9.38 14.81 -5.85
N PHE A 47 -10.43 15.59 -6.07
CA PHE A 47 -10.46 16.63 -7.11
C PHE A 47 -9.66 17.88 -6.73
N CYS A 48 -9.71 18.32 -5.46
CA CYS A 48 -9.03 19.54 -5.02
C CYS A 48 -7.51 19.35 -4.84
N CYS A 49 -7.07 18.22 -4.30
CA CYS A 49 -5.64 17.86 -4.23
C CYS A 49 -5.45 16.35 -4.47
N PRO A 50 -5.36 15.90 -5.73
CA PRO A 50 -5.17 14.49 -6.04
C PRO A 50 -3.88 13.95 -5.40
N GLN A 51 -2.78 14.69 -5.48
CA GLN A 51 -1.50 14.27 -4.91
C GLN A 51 -1.56 14.09 -3.39
N CYS A 52 -2.20 15.03 -2.67
CA CYS A 52 -2.39 14.93 -1.22
C CYS A 52 -3.25 13.72 -0.84
N THR A 53 -4.37 13.54 -1.55
CA THR A 53 -5.33 12.46 -1.28
C THR A 53 -4.69 11.10 -1.56
N SER A 54 -3.91 11.00 -2.64
CA SER A 54 -3.15 9.80 -2.99
C SER A 54 -2.10 9.47 -1.92
N ALA A 55 -1.33 10.48 -1.50
CA ALA A 55 -0.33 10.33 -0.45
C ALA A 55 -0.95 9.92 0.89
N ALA A 56 -2.11 10.47 1.24
CA ALA A 56 -2.86 10.11 2.44
C ALA A 56 -3.40 8.68 2.37
N ALA A 57 -3.94 8.26 1.23
CA ALA A 57 -4.43 6.91 1.00
C ALA A 57 -3.29 5.89 1.16
N LYS A 58 -2.16 6.10 0.47
CA LYS A 58 -0.99 5.23 0.57
C LYS A 58 -0.43 5.18 1.99
N SER A 59 -0.24 6.33 2.64
CA SER A 59 0.20 6.42 4.04
C SER A 59 -0.72 5.67 4.98
N LYS A 60 -2.04 5.71 4.75
CA LYS A 60 -3.00 4.93 5.54
C LYS A 60 -2.83 3.43 5.32
N ALA A 61 -2.57 3.01 4.07
CA ALA A 61 -2.35 1.62 3.70
C ALA A 61 -1.07 1.04 4.30
N ASP A 62 0.07 1.71 4.17
CA ASP A 62 1.38 1.13 4.47
C ASP A 62 2.13 1.77 5.65
N LYS A 63 1.49 2.74 6.32
CA LYS A 63 2.04 3.49 7.46
C LYS A 63 3.27 4.34 7.15
N THR A 64 3.61 4.56 5.88
CA THR A 64 4.69 5.47 5.49
C THR A 64 4.29 6.93 5.72
N HIS A 65 5.27 7.84 5.80
CA HIS A 65 4.97 9.24 6.07
C HIS A 65 4.28 9.91 4.86
N PRO A 66 3.20 10.68 5.04
CA PRO A 66 2.44 11.27 3.92
C PRO A 66 3.27 12.26 3.09
N CYS A 67 4.19 13.01 3.70
CA CYS A 67 5.08 13.91 2.96
C CYS A 67 6.01 13.16 1.99
N TYR A 68 6.53 12.00 2.40
CA TYR A 68 7.33 11.14 1.53
C TYR A 68 6.49 10.65 0.35
N ASN A 69 5.26 10.16 0.59
CA ASN A 69 4.37 9.76 -0.50
C ASN A 69 4.01 10.90 -1.44
N PHE A 70 3.78 12.10 -0.91
CA PHE A 70 3.46 13.28 -1.71
C PHE A 70 4.60 13.66 -2.66
N LEU A 71 5.86 13.58 -2.20
CA LEU A 71 7.04 13.99 -2.97
C LEU A 71 7.59 12.89 -3.87
N CYS A 72 7.47 11.62 -3.46
CA CYS A 72 8.15 10.51 -4.12
C CYS A 72 7.22 9.59 -4.92
N TRP A 73 5.91 9.56 -4.65
CA TRP A 73 5.00 8.66 -5.36
C TRP A 73 4.10 9.41 -6.34
N THR A 74 3.99 8.90 -7.56
CA THR A 74 2.93 9.36 -8.47
C THR A 74 1.59 8.76 -8.02
N PRO A 75 0.46 9.41 -8.32
CA PRO A 75 -0.83 8.85 -7.94
C PRO A 75 -1.14 7.49 -8.57
N ILE A 76 -0.68 7.26 -9.80
CA ILE A 76 -0.86 6.00 -10.51
C ILE A 76 -0.03 4.90 -9.85
N GLY A 77 1.22 5.20 -9.51
CA GLY A 77 2.09 4.29 -8.78
C GLY A 77 1.52 3.94 -7.40
N ALA A 78 1.03 4.93 -6.66
CA ALA A 78 0.39 4.74 -5.36
C ALA A 78 -0.88 3.88 -5.47
N TYR A 79 -1.72 4.14 -6.47
CA TYR A 79 -2.93 3.34 -6.74
C TYR A 79 -2.60 1.86 -6.97
N SER A 80 -1.67 1.58 -7.89
CA SER A 80 -1.24 0.20 -8.17
C SER A 80 -0.60 -0.46 -6.95
N TYR A 81 0.23 0.30 -6.21
CA TYR A 81 0.85 -0.18 -4.97
C TYR A 81 -0.19 -0.59 -3.93
N VAL A 82 -1.19 0.26 -3.67
CA VAL A 82 -2.26 -0.03 -2.70
C VAL A 82 -3.14 -1.18 -3.17
N ARG A 83 -3.49 -1.24 -4.46
CA ARG A 83 -4.27 -2.34 -5.04
C ARG A 83 -3.61 -3.69 -4.80
N LEU A 84 -2.34 -3.80 -5.15
CA LEU A 84 -1.54 -5.01 -4.94
C LEU A 84 -1.36 -5.30 -3.45
N GLY A 85 -1.16 -4.27 -2.62
CA GLY A 85 -1.09 -4.42 -1.16
C GLY A 85 -2.36 -5.03 -0.54
N TYR A 86 -3.54 -4.76 -1.10
CA TYR A 86 -4.79 -5.37 -0.66
C TYR A 86 -5.18 -6.65 -1.41
N HIS A 87 -4.29 -7.22 -2.23
CA HIS A 87 -4.55 -8.40 -3.07
C HIS A 87 -5.78 -8.24 -3.97
N ILE A 88 -5.99 -7.03 -4.49
CA ILE A 88 -7.13 -6.75 -5.35
C ILE A 88 -6.74 -7.10 -6.80
N PRO A 89 -7.46 -8.00 -7.48
CA PRO A 89 -7.12 -8.43 -8.83
C PRO A 89 -7.24 -7.26 -9.82
N GLY A 90 -6.31 -7.20 -10.77
CA GLY A 90 -6.26 -6.17 -11.80
C GLY A 90 -4.95 -6.20 -12.57
N VAL A 91 -4.95 -5.66 -13.78
CA VAL A 91 -3.75 -5.56 -14.63
C VAL A 91 -3.16 -4.16 -14.55
N CYS A 92 -1.84 -4.06 -14.67
CA CYS A 92 -1.13 -2.77 -14.61
C CYS A 92 -1.58 -1.76 -15.69
N GLY A 93 -2.03 -2.26 -16.85
CA GLY A 93 -2.56 -1.41 -17.93
C GLY A 93 -3.83 -0.66 -17.50
N ASP A 94 -4.71 -1.30 -16.73
CA ASP A 94 -5.92 -0.66 -16.21
C ASP A 94 -5.56 0.43 -15.20
N ASP A 95 -4.58 0.17 -14.33
CA ASP A 95 -4.10 1.17 -13.37
C ASP A 95 -3.60 2.45 -14.08
N ILE A 96 -2.84 2.29 -15.18
CA ILE A 96 -2.36 3.40 -16.02
C ILE A 96 -3.53 4.12 -16.68
N CYS A 97 -4.40 3.38 -17.35
CA CYS A 97 -5.57 3.89 -18.04
C CYS A 97 -6.51 4.69 -17.12
N TYR A 98 -6.80 4.17 -15.93
CA TYR A 98 -7.62 4.84 -14.92
C TYR A 98 -6.96 6.08 -14.37
N GLY A 99 -5.65 6.03 -14.13
CA GLY A 99 -4.86 7.19 -13.74
C GLY A 99 -4.86 8.31 -14.78
N MET A 100 -4.83 7.96 -16.07
CA MET A 100 -4.81 8.93 -17.16
C MET A 100 -6.21 9.46 -17.52
N TRP A 101 -7.25 8.61 -17.53
CA TRP A 101 -8.61 9.02 -17.91
C TRP A 101 -9.35 9.76 -16.79
N CYS A 102 -9.25 9.29 -15.55
CA CYS A 102 -9.82 9.99 -14.41
C CYS A 102 -8.96 9.77 -13.16
N MET A 103 -7.85 10.50 -13.10
CA MET A 103 -6.97 10.52 -11.92
C MET A 103 -7.73 10.77 -10.61
N PRO A 104 -8.67 11.75 -10.50
CA PRO A 104 -9.41 11.95 -9.26
C PRO A 104 -10.28 10.75 -8.88
N CYS A 105 -10.85 10.05 -9.87
CA CYS A 105 -11.70 8.88 -9.63
C CYS A 105 -10.89 7.71 -9.04
N SER A 106 -9.70 7.44 -9.59
CA SER A 106 -8.82 6.35 -9.09
C SER A 106 -8.31 6.67 -7.69
N ILE A 107 -7.90 7.91 -7.46
CA ILE A 107 -7.44 8.34 -6.14
C ILE A 107 -8.55 8.28 -5.10
N ARG A 108 -9.78 8.72 -5.45
CA ARG A 108 -10.95 8.61 -4.57
C ARG A 108 -11.26 7.15 -4.24
N GLN A 109 -11.23 6.26 -5.23
CA GLN A 109 -11.47 4.82 -5.03
C GLN A 109 -10.42 4.23 -4.09
N MET A 110 -9.13 4.50 -4.35
CA MET A 110 -8.03 4.09 -3.47
C MET A 110 -8.19 4.65 -2.06
N TYR A 111 -8.49 5.93 -1.91
CA TYR A 111 -8.67 6.58 -0.61
C TYR A 111 -9.83 5.95 0.17
N THR A 112 -10.99 5.77 -0.46
CA THR A 112 -12.15 5.12 0.14
C THR A 112 -11.83 3.70 0.58
N GLU A 113 -11.16 2.91 -0.26
CA GLU A 113 -10.77 1.54 0.09
C GLU A 113 -9.81 1.49 1.28
N THR A 114 -8.82 2.39 1.33
CA THR A 114 -7.89 2.47 2.48
C THR A 114 -8.58 2.96 3.74
N LEU A 115 -9.66 3.72 3.63
CA LEU A 115 -10.48 4.09 4.78
C LEU A 115 -11.27 2.90 5.33
N ILE A 116 -11.86 2.10 4.45
CA ILE A 116 -12.68 0.94 4.79
C ILE A 116 -11.82 -0.20 5.35
N ARG A 117 -10.74 -0.57 4.65
CA ARG A 117 -9.87 -1.69 5.05
C ARG A 117 -8.92 -1.33 6.18
N GLY A 118 -8.64 -0.03 6.36
CA GLY A 118 -7.60 0.43 7.27
C GLY A 118 -6.22 0.12 6.71
N PRO A 119 -5.19 -0.07 7.55
CA PRO A 119 -3.86 -0.44 7.10
C PRO A 119 -3.88 -1.81 6.44
N ASN A 120 -3.04 -1.98 5.43
CA ASN A 120 -2.69 -3.27 4.90
C ASN A 120 -2.12 -4.14 6.04
N ASN A 121 -2.76 -5.29 6.30
CA ASN A 121 -2.32 -6.28 7.29
C ASN A 121 -1.03 -6.99 6.87
N GLN A 122 -0.42 -6.62 5.75
CA GLN A 122 0.99 -6.83 5.51
C GLN A 122 1.70 -5.78 6.36
N PRO A 123 2.19 -6.13 7.57
CA PRO A 123 3.16 -5.25 8.18
C PRO A 123 4.26 -5.03 7.11
N PRO A 124 4.88 -3.84 7.00
CA PRO A 124 6.26 -3.81 6.50
C PRO A 124 6.93 -5.00 7.19
N THR A 125 7.64 -5.89 6.50
CA THR A 125 8.21 -7.11 7.08
C THR A 125 9.15 -6.76 8.25
N GLN A 126 8.56 -6.40 9.39
CA GLN A 126 9.12 -6.21 10.71
C GLN A 126 9.58 -7.58 11.23
N GLY A 127 9.33 -8.67 10.49
CA GLY A 127 9.97 -9.96 10.70
C GLY A 127 11.47 -9.96 10.38
N ALA A 128 11.95 -9.10 9.48
CA ALA A 128 13.39 -9.00 9.24
C ALA A 128 14.09 -8.12 10.29
N ASN A 129 13.39 -7.11 10.84
CA ASN A 129 13.88 -6.12 11.83
C ASN A 129 15.36 -5.82 11.66
N VAL A 130 15.73 -5.47 10.43
CA VAL A 130 17.14 -5.29 10.09
C VAL A 130 17.67 -4.06 10.83
N ASN A 131 16.77 -3.12 11.17
CA ASN A 131 16.95 -1.87 11.93
C ASN A 131 17.96 -0.88 11.31
N GLU A 132 18.87 -1.35 10.46
CA GLU A 132 19.93 -0.61 9.81
C GLU A 132 20.14 -1.09 8.36
N TRP A 133 20.76 -0.24 7.54
CA TRP A 133 21.22 -0.63 6.21
C TRP A 133 22.42 -1.58 6.32
N LYS A 134 22.38 -2.71 5.60
CA LYS A 134 23.52 -3.66 5.54
C LYS A 134 24.59 -3.29 4.53
N HIS A 135 24.31 -2.35 3.65
CA HIS A 135 25.24 -1.81 2.67
C HIS A 135 25.36 -0.31 2.87
N SER A 136 26.56 0.24 2.68
CA SER A 136 26.76 1.69 2.67
C SER A 136 26.16 2.32 1.42
N LEU A 137 25.79 3.60 1.49
CA LEU A 137 25.22 4.34 0.36
C LEU A 137 26.14 4.32 -0.87
N PHE A 138 27.47 4.39 -0.65
CA PHE A 138 28.48 4.42 -1.71
C PHE A 138 29.16 3.05 -1.95
N ASP A 139 28.61 1.99 -1.37
CA ASP A 139 29.08 0.61 -1.63
C ASP A 139 28.55 0.13 -2.98
N CYS A 140 29.02 0.70 -4.09
CA CYS A 140 28.67 0.26 -5.44
C CYS A 140 29.88 0.20 -6.36
N THR A 141 29.92 -0.83 -7.20
CA THR A 141 30.89 -0.92 -8.29
C THR A 141 30.54 0.08 -9.40
N PRO A 142 31.50 0.51 -10.26
CA PRO A 142 31.20 1.37 -11.41
C PRO A 142 30.12 0.80 -12.34
N CYS A 143 30.07 -0.53 -12.50
CA CYS A 143 29.05 -1.19 -13.32
C CYS A 143 27.65 -1.07 -12.70
N GLU A 144 27.51 -1.24 -11.38
CA GLU A 144 26.24 -1.05 -10.67
C GLU A 144 25.78 0.40 -10.76
N LEU A 145 26.71 1.35 -10.61
CA LEU A 145 26.42 2.78 -10.74
C LEU A 145 25.91 3.12 -12.14
N CYS A 146 26.60 2.63 -13.18
CA CYS A 146 26.17 2.80 -14.58
C CYS A 146 24.79 2.18 -14.82
N ASN A 147 24.50 1.00 -14.29
CA ASN A 147 23.20 0.35 -14.46
C ASN A 147 22.07 1.18 -13.83
N ALA A 148 22.27 1.67 -12.60
CA ALA A 148 21.29 2.52 -11.92
C ALA A 148 21.09 3.87 -12.63
N ALA A 149 22.12 4.43 -13.25
CA ALA A 149 22.04 5.67 -14.01
C ALA A 149 21.39 5.48 -15.39
N LEU A 150 21.68 4.38 -16.09
CA LEU A 150 21.25 4.15 -17.47
C LEU A 150 19.87 3.48 -17.57
N CYS A 151 19.53 2.54 -16.68
CA CYS A 151 18.20 1.93 -16.64
C CYS A 151 17.61 1.94 -15.22
N PRO A 152 17.29 3.12 -14.67
CA PRO A 152 16.70 3.21 -13.34
C PRO A 152 15.37 2.45 -13.23
N CYS A 153 14.54 2.44 -14.29
CA CYS A 153 13.27 1.72 -14.30
C CYS A 153 13.42 0.20 -14.19
N CYS A 154 14.47 -0.38 -14.80
CA CYS A 154 14.78 -1.80 -14.65
C CYS A 154 15.05 -2.15 -13.18
N LEU A 155 15.86 -1.32 -12.49
CA LEU A 155 16.18 -1.53 -11.08
C LEU A 155 14.96 -1.33 -10.18
N VAL A 156 14.11 -0.34 -10.48
CA VAL A 156 12.84 -0.13 -9.77
C VAL A 156 11.95 -1.36 -9.90
N ASN A 157 11.81 -1.92 -11.09
CA ASN A 157 11.06 -3.15 -11.33
C ASN A 157 11.65 -4.34 -10.55
N ASP A 158 12.97 -4.50 -10.54
CA ASP A 158 13.64 -5.56 -9.75
C ASP A 158 13.36 -5.43 -8.25
N ILE A 159 13.40 -4.21 -7.71
CA ILE A 159 13.09 -3.92 -6.30
C ILE A 159 11.60 -4.17 -6.03
N ARG A 160 10.72 -3.66 -6.90
CA ARG A 160 9.27 -3.79 -6.76
C ARG A 160 8.85 -5.26 -6.78
N LYS A 161 9.37 -6.09 -7.69
CA LYS A 161 9.08 -7.53 -7.72
C LYS A 161 9.46 -8.23 -6.42
N GLN A 162 10.49 -7.76 -5.71
CA GLN A 162 10.87 -8.31 -4.41
C GLN A 162 9.95 -7.84 -3.28
N LEU A 163 9.48 -6.60 -3.34
CA LEU A 163 8.57 -6.03 -2.32
C LEU A 163 7.12 -6.48 -2.52
N GLN A 164 6.66 -6.58 -3.77
CA GLN A 164 5.31 -6.95 -4.18
C GLN A 164 5.40 -8.01 -5.29
N PRO A 165 5.55 -9.31 -4.94
CA PRO A 165 5.68 -10.40 -5.92
C PRO A 165 4.50 -10.53 -6.89
N GLU A 166 3.33 -10.00 -6.53
CA GLU A 166 2.14 -9.94 -7.39
C GLU A 166 2.23 -8.86 -8.50
N ALA A 167 3.23 -7.99 -8.45
CA ALA A 167 3.49 -7.04 -9.54
C ALA A 167 3.90 -7.82 -10.80
N GLY A 168 3.08 -7.72 -11.85
CA GLY A 168 3.38 -8.32 -13.15
C GLY A 168 4.66 -7.78 -13.80
N GLU A 169 5.11 -8.40 -14.89
CA GLU A 169 6.40 -8.12 -15.53
C GLU A 169 6.43 -6.88 -16.43
N SER A 170 5.84 -5.75 -16.02
CA SER A 170 5.76 -4.55 -16.85
C SER A 170 6.78 -3.48 -16.43
N CYS A 171 8.02 -3.61 -16.91
CA CYS A 171 9.04 -2.57 -16.74
C CYS A 171 8.58 -1.18 -17.20
N TRP A 172 7.67 -1.12 -18.18
CA TRP A 172 7.04 0.10 -18.67
C TRP A 172 6.15 0.79 -17.63
N PHE A 173 5.42 0.02 -16.83
CA PHE A 173 4.63 0.60 -15.74
C PHE A 173 5.56 1.29 -14.75
N ASP A 174 6.64 0.62 -14.35
CA ASP A 174 7.56 1.17 -13.36
C ASP A 174 8.30 2.40 -13.91
N ALA A 175 8.68 2.40 -15.18
CA ALA A 175 9.25 3.56 -15.86
C ALA A 175 8.33 4.80 -15.85
N MET A 176 7.03 4.59 -16.06
CA MET A 176 6.06 5.69 -16.23
C MET A 176 5.38 6.11 -14.93
N CYS A 177 5.25 5.20 -13.97
CA CYS A 177 4.36 5.38 -12.83
C CYS A 177 5.07 5.32 -11.48
N ILE A 178 6.30 4.83 -11.39
CA ILE A 178 7.05 4.81 -10.14
C ILE A 178 8.30 5.66 -10.29
N LEU A 179 8.36 6.76 -9.54
CA LEU A 179 9.59 7.55 -9.51
C LEU A 179 10.68 6.69 -8.89
N PRO A 180 11.84 6.53 -9.55
CA PRO A 180 12.92 5.74 -9.00
C PRO A 180 13.39 6.19 -7.61
N THR A 181 13.23 7.48 -7.30
CA THR A 181 13.52 8.07 -5.99
C THR A 181 12.66 7.49 -4.86
N ALA A 182 11.45 6.99 -5.16
CA ALA A 182 10.60 6.35 -4.15
C ALA A 182 11.20 5.06 -3.61
N MET A 183 11.92 4.27 -4.41
CA MET A 183 12.27 2.90 -4.02
C MET A 183 13.17 2.83 -2.80
N TYR A 184 14.01 3.84 -2.59
CA TYR A 184 14.85 3.93 -1.39
C TYR A 184 14.03 3.96 -0.10
N GLY A 185 13.17 4.98 0.05
CA GLY A 185 12.32 5.11 1.24
C GLY A 185 11.32 3.96 1.37
N GLN A 186 10.84 3.43 0.24
CA GLN A 186 9.94 2.28 0.24
C GLN A 186 10.63 1.03 0.79
N VAL A 187 11.86 0.74 0.37
CA VAL A 187 12.66 -0.38 0.90
C VAL A 187 12.96 -0.16 2.39
N ARG A 188 13.38 1.05 2.77
CA ARG A 188 13.64 1.42 4.16
C ARG A 188 12.44 1.13 5.05
N HIS A 189 11.27 1.62 4.66
CA HIS A 189 10.02 1.41 5.38
C HIS A 189 9.60 -0.05 5.39
N SER A 190 9.72 -0.76 4.26
CA SER A 190 9.31 -2.17 4.15
C SER A 190 10.13 -3.09 5.05
N TYR A 191 11.42 -2.80 5.27
CA TYR A 191 12.29 -3.60 6.14
C TYR A 191 12.50 -3.02 7.54
N GLY A 192 11.79 -1.95 7.90
CA GLY A 192 11.87 -1.33 9.23
C GLY A 192 13.24 -0.72 9.56
N ILE A 193 13.96 -0.21 8.56
CA ILE A 193 15.26 0.43 8.76
C ILE A 193 15.03 1.82 9.41
N VAL A 194 15.67 2.05 10.55
CA VAL A 194 15.53 3.27 11.35
C VAL A 194 16.56 4.31 10.89
N THR A 195 16.15 5.57 10.89
CA THR A 195 16.99 6.74 10.58
C THR A 195 16.57 7.90 11.48
N ASP A 196 17.51 8.79 11.77
CA ASP A 196 17.29 9.99 12.58
C ASP A 196 16.35 10.99 11.88
N PHE A 197 16.30 11.00 10.55
CA PHE A 197 15.53 11.97 9.76
C PHE A 197 14.70 11.28 8.66
N PRO A 198 13.68 10.48 9.01
CA PRO A 198 13.03 9.55 8.08
C PRO A 198 12.51 10.20 6.79
N VAL A 199 11.79 11.30 6.90
CA VAL A 199 11.21 11.97 5.73
C VAL A 199 12.30 12.66 4.90
N CYS A 200 13.23 13.34 5.56
CA CYS A 200 14.30 14.06 4.87
C CYS A 200 15.27 13.09 4.18
N GLU A 201 15.65 12.00 4.83
CA GLU A 201 16.52 10.98 4.24
C GLU A 201 15.85 10.35 3.02
N ASP A 202 14.58 9.92 3.14
CA ASP A 202 13.86 9.25 2.06
C ASP A 202 13.66 10.11 0.82
N VAL A 203 13.64 11.44 0.98
CA VAL A 203 13.47 12.39 -0.12
C VAL A 203 14.82 12.89 -0.62
N LEU A 204 15.69 13.37 0.27
CA LEU A 204 16.92 14.07 -0.08
C LEU A 204 18.01 13.11 -0.55
N VAL A 205 18.16 11.92 0.06
CA VAL A 205 19.21 10.97 -0.36
C VAL A 205 18.97 10.50 -1.80
N PRO A 206 17.76 10.08 -2.20
CA PRO A 206 17.52 9.75 -3.60
C PRO A 206 17.53 10.96 -4.52
N LEU A 207 17.23 12.16 -4.04
CA LEU A 207 17.29 13.39 -4.85
C LEU A 207 18.74 13.78 -5.20
N PHE A 208 19.67 13.70 -4.24
CA PHE A 208 21.06 14.13 -4.43
C PHE A 208 22.02 13.01 -4.81
N CYS A 209 21.70 11.76 -4.48
CA CYS A 209 22.56 10.59 -4.69
C CYS A 209 21.78 9.46 -5.37
N PHE A 210 20.97 9.80 -6.37
CA PHE A 210 19.99 8.92 -6.99
C PHE A 210 20.52 7.50 -7.34
N PRO A 211 21.60 7.33 -8.13
CA PRO A 211 22.05 6.00 -8.53
C PRO A 211 22.56 5.16 -7.34
N CYS A 212 23.21 5.82 -6.38
CA CYS A 212 23.73 5.20 -5.16
C CYS A 212 22.60 4.72 -4.25
N ALA A 213 21.60 5.59 -4.00
CA ALA A 213 20.43 5.27 -3.19
C ALA A 213 19.64 4.08 -3.78
N LEU A 214 19.44 4.08 -5.10
CA LEU A 214 18.73 2.99 -5.77
C LEU A 214 19.51 1.67 -5.71
N ASN A 215 20.84 1.71 -5.86
CA ASN A 215 21.68 0.53 -5.69
C ASN A 215 21.69 0.00 -4.26
N GLN A 216 21.77 0.88 -3.26
CA GLN A 216 21.68 0.48 -1.84
C GLN A 216 20.34 -0.22 -1.56
N ALA A 217 19.23 0.32 -2.09
CA ALA A 217 17.91 -0.29 -2.00
C ALA A 217 17.87 -1.69 -2.65
N LYS A 218 18.42 -1.84 -3.86
CA LYS A 218 18.51 -3.13 -4.58
C LYS A 218 19.37 -4.15 -3.82
N LYS A 219 20.52 -3.76 -3.31
CA LYS A 219 21.40 -4.66 -2.53
C LYS A 219 20.72 -5.12 -1.25
N MET A 220 20.03 -4.19 -0.57
CA MET A 220 19.26 -4.51 0.62
C MET A 220 18.17 -5.57 0.34
N THR A 221 17.39 -5.41 -0.74
CA THR A 221 16.35 -6.41 -1.07
C THR A 221 16.96 -7.77 -1.43
N MET A 222 18.09 -7.77 -2.17
CA MET A 222 18.83 -9.00 -2.49
C MET A 222 19.39 -9.69 -1.24
N TRP A 223 19.93 -8.94 -0.30
CA TRP A 223 20.44 -9.46 0.97
C TRP A 223 19.32 -10.08 1.81
N VAL A 224 18.16 -9.43 1.92
CA VAL A 224 16.98 -10.00 2.62
C VAL A 224 16.59 -11.33 1.97
N LYS A 225 16.51 -11.36 0.64
CA LYS A 225 16.18 -12.58 -0.12
C LYS A 225 17.20 -13.71 0.09
N SER A 226 18.50 -13.40 0.04
CA SER A 226 19.56 -14.42 0.17
C SER A 226 19.66 -15.01 1.57
N ASN A 227 19.23 -14.28 2.59
CA ASN A 227 19.16 -14.74 3.98
C ASN A 227 17.84 -15.46 4.31
N GLY A 228 16.97 -15.69 3.32
CA GLY A 228 15.67 -16.35 3.54
C GLY A 228 14.74 -15.56 4.45
N LEU A 229 15.00 -14.27 4.64
CA LEU A 229 14.11 -13.39 5.39
C LEU A 229 12.84 -13.16 4.57
N PRO A 230 11.67 -13.03 5.22
CA PRO A 230 10.41 -12.84 4.51
C PRO A 230 10.49 -11.61 3.61
N THR A 231 10.44 -11.84 2.30
CA THR A 231 10.37 -10.79 1.28
C THR A 231 8.91 -10.52 0.96
N GLY A 232 8.46 -9.33 1.32
CA GLY A 232 7.12 -8.87 1.02
C GLY A 232 6.02 -9.49 1.88
N ALA A 233 4.82 -9.21 1.42
CA ALA A 233 3.55 -9.64 1.94
C ALA A 233 3.37 -11.17 1.96
N GLN A 234 3.66 -11.83 3.06
CA GLN A 234 3.01 -13.12 3.28
C GLN A 234 1.60 -12.84 3.84
N PRO A 235 0.53 -13.29 3.17
CA PRO A 235 -0.78 -13.26 3.80
C PRO A 235 -0.65 -14.05 5.10
N LEU A 236 -0.94 -13.40 6.24
CA LEU A 236 -0.99 -14.05 7.53
C LEU A 236 -2.03 -15.18 7.43
N ALA A 237 -1.57 -16.39 7.14
CA ALA A 237 -2.42 -17.57 7.07
C ALA A 237 -2.99 -17.80 8.49
N GLY A 238 -4.24 -17.36 8.71
CA GLY A 238 -5.01 -17.74 9.89
C GLY A 238 -5.07 -16.74 11.05
N ALA A 239 -4.67 -15.48 10.90
CA ALA A 239 -4.99 -14.47 11.91
C ALA A 239 -6.48 -14.09 11.81
N ALA A 240 -7.33 -14.86 12.48
CA ALA A 240 -8.73 -14.49 12.70
C ALA A 240 -8.77 -13.05 13.24
N MET A 241 -9.54 -12.19 12.59
CA MET A 241 -9.68 -10.77 12.93
C MET A 241 -10.32 -10.59 14.31
N GLY A 242 -9.54 -10.78 15.37
CA GLY A 242 -9.86 -10.36 16.73
C GLY A 242 -9.66 -8.85 16.81
N GLY A 243 -10.76 -8.11 16.80
CA GLY A 243 -10.79 -6.65 16.85
C GLY A 243 -10.10 -6.11 18.11
N GLY A 244 -8.83 -5.76 17.98
CA GLY A 244 -8.02 -5.14 19.02
C GLY A 244 -6.85 -4.40 18.39
N GLY A 245 -7.15 -3.43 17.52
CA GLY A 245 -6.12 -2.62 16.90
C GLY A 245 -5.34 -1.81 17.96
N PRO A 246 -4.00 -1.68 17.85
CA PRO A 246 -3.23 -0.86 18.76
C PRO A 246 -3.68 0.61 18.68
N GLN A 247 -3.99 1.20 19.84
CA GLN A 247 -4.19 2.64 19.97
C GLN A 247 -2.83 3.33 19.81
N TYR A 248 -2.59 3.93 18.65
CA TYR A 248 -1.48 4.86 18.48
C TYR A 248 -1.76 6.16 19.23
N PRO A 249 -0.73 6.84 19.77
CA PRO A 249 -0.89 8.14 20.39
C PRO A 249 -1.52 9.11 19.37
N GLN A 250 -2.70 9.61 19.72
CA GLN A 250 -3.38 10.68 19.00
C GLN A 250 -2.45 11.90 19.04
N TYR A 251 -1.87 12.26 17.89
CA TYR A 251 -1.25 13.57 17.74
C TYR A 251 -2.36 14.62 17.91
N ARG A 252 -2.40 15.29 19.08
CA ARG A 252 -3.24 16.46 19.28
C ARG A 252 -2.83 17.51 18.26
N ARG A 253 -3.76 17.86 17.37
CA ARG A 253 -3.68 19.12 16.61
C ARG A 253 -3.96 20.28 17.54
#